data_AF-A0A974YHL1-F1
#
_entry.id   AF-A0A974YHL1-F1
#
_cell.length_a   1.000
_cell.length_b   1.000
_cell.length_c   1.000
_cell.angle_alpha   90.00
_cell.angle_beta   90.00
_cell.angle_gamma   90.00
#
_symmetry.space_group_name_H-M   'P 1'
#
loop_
_entity.id
_entity.type
_entity.pdbx_description
1 polymer ?
#
loop_
_entity_poly.entity_id
_entity_poly.type
_entity_poly.pdbx_seq_one_letter_code
_entity_poly.pdbx_strand_id
1 'polypeptide(L)'
;MSTAMSELVEGETQPDLGLPAARMSDAEVALRLAEFILSLPASGAMASVAIDGASIKVGDAVAFNIGRFMAGTGWEQIKEPQVGRNAWTGAYRRSDKTIRVHSRPGGGGVVTTVDGRRVIAQCERGPLVRKPGGPEYALLTAALGQALLVDVSADDIVVAAVPDTPVFRKFAETWRSRPLVRRAGIRIALVARAGGVSGLAL
;
A
#
# COMPACT_ATOMS: atom_id res chain seq x y z
N MET A 1 -20.57 -47.10 6.90
CA MET A 1 -21.38 -45.91 6.56
C MET A 1 -21.22 -44.90 7.68
N SER A 2 -20.51 -43.80 7.43
CA SER A 2 -20.77 -42.49 8.03
C SER A 2 -19.83 -41.49 7.34
N THR A 3 -20.40 -40.71 6.43
CA THR A 3 -19.73 -39.59 5.77
C THR A 3 -20.30 -38.33 6.43
N ALA A 4 -19.49 -37.63 7.23
CA ALA A 4 -19.81 -36.27 7.64
C ALA A 4 -19.02 -35.34 6.71
N MET A 5 -19.71 -34.84 5.69
CA MET A 5 -19.23 -33.72 4.88
C MET A 5 -19.24 -32.47 5.74
N SER A 6 -18.06 -31.89 5.93
CA SER A 6 -17.86 -30.57 6.52
C SER A 6 -18.53 -29.53 5.62
N GLU A 7 -19.41 -28.74 6.22
CA GLU A 7 -20.04 -27.58 5.61
C GLU A 7 -18.97 -26.57 5.19
N LEU A 8 -19.03 -26.17 3.92
CA LEU A 8 -18.29 -25.03 3.37
C LEU A 8 -19.05 -23.78 3.76
N VAL A 9 -18.42 -22.89 4.53
CA VAL A 9 -18.96 -21.57 4.85
C VAL A 9 -18.94 -20.73 3.57
N GLU A 10 -20.13 -20.38 3.09
CA GLU A 10 -20.36 -19.51 1.93
C GLU A 10 -20.01 -18.05 2.23
N GLY A 11 -19.16 -17.49 1.37
CA GLY A 11 -19.18 -16.11 0.88
C GLY A 11 -19.45 -14.97 1.88
N GLU A 12 -18.43 -14.53 2.61
CA GLU A 12 -18.39 -13.14 3.05
C GLU A 12 -18.43 -12.24 1.81
N THR A 13 -19.54 -11.54 1.62
CA THR A 13 -19.67 -10.53 0.57
C THR A 13 -18.68 -9.42 0.90
N GLN A 14 -17.56 -9.39 0.21
CA GLN A 14 -16.52 -8.39 0.43
C GLN A 14 -17.15 -6.99 0.29
N PRO A 15 -16.97 -6.09 1.28
CA PRO A 15 -17.65 -4.80 1.28
C PRO A 15 -17.33 -4.03 -0.01
N ASP A 16 -18.34 -3.44 -0.65
CA ASP A 16 -18.11 -2.57 -1.80
C ASP A 16 -17.36 -1.33 -1.34
N LEU A 17 -16.08 -1.26 -1.69
CA LEU A 17 -15.18 -0.16 -1.35
C LEU A 17 -15.29 1.02 -2.35
N GLY A 18 -16.10 0.90 -3.41
CA GLY A 18 -16.23 1.92 -4.46
C GLY A 18 -14.94 2.13 -5.26
N LEU A 19 -14.14 1.08 -5.43
CA LEU A 19 -12.83 1.16 -6.08
C LEU A 19 -12.95 1.04 -7.61
N PRO A 20 -12.20 1.83 -8.38
CA PRO A 20 -12.18 1.70 -9.83
C PRO A 20 -11.70 0.31 -10.27
N ALA A 21 -12.48 -0.42 -11.07
CA ALA A 21 -12.13 -1.77 -11.52
C ALA A 21 -10.81 -1.83 -12.32
N ALA A 22 -10.49 -0.77 -13.09
CA ALA A 22 -9.39 -0.76 -14.04
C ALA A 22 -8.03 -0.27 -13.51
N ARG A 23 -7.94 0.21 -12.26
CA ARG A 23 -6.71 0.79 -11.69
C ARG A 23 -6.72 0.77 -10.16
N MET A 24 -5.53 0.74 -9.56
CA MET A 24 -5.31 1.12 -8.16
C MET A 24 -4.69 2.52 -8.11
N SER A 25 -5.07 3.34 -7.13
CA SER A 25 -4.42 4.63 -6.83
C SER A 25 -3.20 4.45 -5.92
N ASP A 26 -2.32 5.45 -5.86
CA ASP A 26 -1.18 5.50 -4.93
C ASP A 26 -1.67 5.30 -3.49
N ALA A 27 -2.78 5.97 -3.13
CA ALA A 27 -3.45 5.84 -1.84
C ALA A 27 -3.92 4.41 -1.54
N GLU A 28 -4.50 3.71 -2.51
CA GLU A 28 -4.92 2.31 -2.34
C GLU A 28 -3.71 1.40 -2.11
N VAL A 29 -2.65 1.55 -2.91
CA VAL A 29 -1.42 0.77 -2.78
C VAL A 29 -0.80 0.99 -1.41
N ALA A 30 -0.70 2.25 -0.97
CA ALA A 30 -0.10 2.62 0.30
C ALA A 30 -0.88 2.07 1.50
N LEU A 31 -2.21 2.23 1.52
CA LEU A 31 -3.04 1.73 2.63
C LEU A 31 -3.06 0.21 2.71
N ARG A 32 -3.15 -0.48 1.57
CA ARG A 32 -3.07 -1.96 1.54
C ARG A 32 -1.72 -2.46 1.99
N LEU A 33 -0.64 -1.80 1.59
CA LEU A 33 0.70 -2.14 2.05
C LEU A 33 0.87 -1.93 3.56
N ALA A 34 0.39 -0.79 4.08
CA ALA A 34 0.42 -0.52 5.51
C ALA A 34 -0.37 -1.56 6.30
N GLU A 35 -1.56 -1.93 5.81
CA GLU A 35 -2.39 -2.97 6.40
C GLU A 35 -1.69 -4.34 6.43
N PHE A 36 -1.08 -4.74 5.31
CA PHE A 36 -0.32 -5.98 5.23
C PHE A 36 0.87 -5.99 6.19
N ILE A 37 1.65 -4.90 6.25
CA ILE A 37 2.81 -4.87 7.14
C ILE A 37 2.36 -4.93 8.60
N LEU A 38 1.31 -4.20 8.99
CA LEU A 38 0.78 -4.20 10.35
C LEU A 38 0.10 -5.52 10.76
N SER A 39 -0.20 -6.42 9.82
CA SER A 39 -0.69 -7.77 10.13
C SER A 39 0.43 -8.78 10.41
N LEU A 40 1.70 -8.42 10.14
CA LEU A 40 2.83 -9.29 10.43
C LEU A 40 3.06 -9.38 11.97
N PRO A 41 3.40 -10.57 12.51
CA PRO A 41 3.64 -10.75 13.95
C PRO A 41 4.70 -9.82 14.54
N ALA A 42 5.74 -9.52 13.75
CA ALA A 42 6.86 -8.66 14.12
C ALA A 42 6.63 -7.16 13.89
N SER A 43 5.44 -6.77 13.44
CA SER A 43 5.14 -5.38 13.11
C SER A 43 5.03 -4.50 14.35
N GLY A 44 5.45 -3.24 14.21
CA GLY A 44 5.14 -2.19 15.16
C GLY A 44 3.64 -1.96 15.29
N ALA A 45 3.27 -1.09 16.23
CA ALA A 45 1.87 -0.75 16.47
C ALA A 45 1.32 0.31 15.48
N MET A 46 2.18 0.97 14.70
CA MET A 46 1.77 2.12 13.90
C MET A 46 2.42 2.16 12.51
N ALA A 47 1.63 2.55 11.51
CA ALA A 47 2.10 3.01 10.21
C ALA A 47 1.70 4.46 9.96
N SER A 48 2.63 5.27 9.46
CA SER A 48 2.38 6.62 8.94
C SER A 48 2.24 6.54 7.43
N VAL A 49 1.13 7.04 6.88
CA VAL A 49 0.83 6.95 5.45
C VAL A 49 0.66 8.35 4.88
N ALA A 50 1.56 8.73 3.98
CA ALA A 50 1.53 10.01 3.30
C ALA A 50 0.72 9.89 2.00
N ILE A 51 -0.34 10.69 1.86
CA ILE A 51 -1.19 10.72 0.68
C ILE A 51 -1.32 12.15 0.18
N ASP A 52 -0.98 12.34 -1.10
CA ASP A 52 -1.18 13.62 -1.80
C ASP A 52 -2.68 13.85 -2.06
N GLY A 53 -3.15 15.08 -1.89
CA GLY A 53 -4.52 15.48 -2.24
C GLY A 53 -4.87 15.21 -3.70
N ALA A 54 -3.89 15.25 -4.61
CA ALA A 54 -4.07 14.89 -6.02
C ALA A 54 -4.45 13.40 -6.22
N SER A 55 -4.13 12.53 -5.24
CA SER A 55 -4.54 11.12 -5.24
C SER A 55 -6.00 10.91 -4.81
N ILE A 56 -6.65 11.95 -4.27
CA ILE A 56 -8.01 11.89 -3.70
C ILE A 56 -9.04 12.53 -4.62
N LYS A 57 -8.69 13.61 -5.33
CA LYS A 57 -9.58 14.26 -6.30
C LYS A 57 -8.84 14.62 -7.58
N VAL A 58 -9.47 14.36 -8.72
CA VAL A 58 -9.04 14.86 -10.04
C VAL A 58 -10.20 15.67 -10.60
N GLY A 59 -10.05 17.01 -10.59
CA GLY A 59 -11.20 17.90 -10.78
C GLY A 59 -12.26 17.64 -9.70
N ASP A 60 -13.52 17.45 -10.13
CA ASP A 60 -14.64 17.15 -9.22
C ASP A 60 -14.79 15.66 -8.90
N ALA A 61 -14.06 14.77 -9.57
CA ALA A 61 -14.17 13.33 -9.36
C ALA A 61 -13.33 12.86 -8.17
N VAL A 62 -13.96 12.16 -7.21
CA VAL A 62 -13.24 11.47 -6.13
C VAL A 62 -12.49 10.28 -6.72
N ALA A 63 -11.17 10.37 -6.75
CA ALA A 63 -10.30 9.33 -7.29
C ALA A 63 -10.16 8.13 -6.33
N PHE A 64 -10.25 8.39 -5.02
CA PHE A 64 -10.19 7.37 -3.97
C PHE A 64 -10.81 7.89 -2.66
N ASN A 65 -11.76 7.17 -2.08
CA ASN A 65 -12.41 7.54 -0.82
C ASN A 65 -11.74 6.80 0.36
N ILE A 66 -10.77 7.45 1.01
CA ILE A 66 -10.05 6.87 2.16
C ILE A 66 -11.00 6.49 3.28
N GLY A 67 -11.95 7.35 3.65
CA GLY A 67 -12.87 7.07 4.76
C GLY A 67 -13.69 5.80 4.52
N ARG A 68 -14.25 5.65 3.31
CA ARG A 68 -14.97 4.43 2.89
C ARG A 68 -14.05 3.21 2.87
N PHE A 69 -12.84 3.36 2.35
CA PHE A 69 -11.86 2.29 2.29
C PHE A 69 -11.47 1.79 3.69
N MET A 70 -11.12 2.71 4.59
CA MET A 70 -10.71 2.39 5.96
C MET A 70 -11.86 1.71 6.73
N ALA A 71 -13.07 2.27 6.67
CA ALA A 71 -14.24 1.67 7.30
C ALA A 71 -14.56 0.27 6.73
N GLY A 72 -14.53 0.12 5.39
CA GLY A 72 -14.78 -1.16 4.73
C GLY A 72 -13.67 -2.20 4.94
N THR A 73 -12.51 -1.81 5.47
CA THR A 73 -11.43 -2.72 5.86
C THR A 73 -11.33 -2.86 7.38
N GLY A 74 -12.35 -2.45 8.13
CA GLY A 74 -12.45 -2.63 9.58
C GLY A 74 -11.59 -1.68 10.41
N TRP A 75 -11.14 -0.56 9.82
CA TRP A 75 -10.44 0.49 10.53
C TRP A 75 -11.40 1.60 10.95
N GLU A 76 -11.34 1.99 12.22
CA GLU A 76 -12.17 3.04 12.80
C GLU A 76 -11.40 4.34 12.94
N GLN A 77 -11.96 5.46 12.50
CA GLN A 77 -11.33 6.76 12.69
C GLN A 77 -11.36 7.12 14.18
N ILE A 78 -10.20 7.40 14.75
CA ILE A 78 -10.10 7.92 16.11
C ILE A 78 -10.61 9.37 16.09
N LYS A 79 -11.61 9.66 16.93
CA LYS A 79 -12.13 11.02 17.13
C LYS A 79 -11.10 11.87 17.88
N GLU A 80 -10.07 12.30 17.19
CA GLU A 80 -9.15 13.36 17.64
C GLU A 80 -9.61 14.71 17.07
N PRO A 81 -9.24 15.84 17.70
CA PRO A 81 -9.43 17.15 17.08
C PRO A 81 -8.78 17.12 15.69
N GLN A 82 -9.51 17.48 14.63
CA GLN A 82 -9.00 17.42 13.26
C GLN A 82 -7.65 18.13 13.15
N VAL A 83 -6.59 17.36 12.96
CA VAL A 83 -5.21 17.87 12.85
C VAL A 83 -4.92 18.40 11.43
N GLY A 84 -5.87 18.28 10.50
CA GLY A 84 -5.73 18.69 9.10
C GLY A 84 -7.00 19.29 8.51
N ARG A 85 -6.83 20.01 7.39
CA ARG A 85 -7.94 20.65 6.64
C ARG A 85 -8.90 19.65 5.98
N ASN A 86 -8.51 18.37 5.89
CA ASN A 86 -9.24 17.34 5.17
C ASN A 86 -9.81 16.30 6.15
N ALA A 87 -11.10 15.99 6.04
CA ALA A 87 -11.80 15.05 6.93
C ALA A 87 -11.24 13.60 6.90
N TRP A 88 -10.53 13.22 5.84
CA TRP A 88 -9.87 11.92 5.69
C TRP A 88 -8.49 11.83 6.34
N THR A 89 -7.91 12.96 6.77
CA THR A 89 -6.64 12.94 7.52
C THR A 89 -6.91 12.63 8.98
N GLY A 90 -6.01 11.88 9.62
CA GLY A 90 -6.16 11.49 11.02
C GLY A 90 -5.61 10.10 11.30
N ALA A 91 -5.86 9.63 12.52
CA ALA A 91 -5.49 8.29 12.95
C ALA A 91 -6.71 7.35 12.81
N TYR A 92 -6.45 6.15 12.32
CA TYR A 92 -7.40 5.06 12.20
C TYR A 92 -6.89 3.87 13.00
N ARG A 93 -7.75 3.21 13.76
CA ARG A 93 -7.40 2.08 14.64
C ARG A 93 -8.12 0.82 14.23
N ARG A 94 -7.42 -0.31 14.34
CA ARG A 94 -7.99 -1.66 14.26
C ARG A 94 -7.24 -2.52 15.28
N SER A 95 -7.94 -2.99 16.31
CA SER A 95 -7.32 -3.66 17.45
C SER A 95 -6.20 -2.80 18.08
N ASP A 96 -5.00 -3.35 18.25
CA ASP A 96 -3.80 -2.69 18.79
C ASP A 96 -3.01 -1.89 17.74
N LYS A 97 -3.43 -1.91 16.47
CA LYS A 97 -2.73 -1.27 15.35
C LYS A 97 -3.34 0.07 14.98
N THR A 98 -2.50 1.00 14.51
CA THR A 98 -2.87 2.35 14.10
C THR A 98 -2.30 2.70 12.73
N ILE A 99 -3.13 3.22 11.83
CA ILE A 99 -2.70 3.89 10.59
C ILE A 99 -2.93 5.38 10.73
N ARG A 100 -1.87 6.19 10.65
CA ARG A 100 -1.96 7.64 10.63
C ARG A 100 -1.86 8.14 9.20
N VAL A 101 -2.96 8.64 8.66
CA VAL A 101 -3.03 9.21 7.31
C VAL A 101 -2.79 10.73 7.36
N HIS A 102 -1.86 11.23 6.55
CA HIS A 102 -1.53 12.65 6.47
C HIS A 102 -1.11 13.09 5.06
N SER A 103 -1.07 14.40 4.81
CA SER A 103 -0.66 14.98 3.52
C SER A 103 0.71 15.67 3.55
N ARG A 104 1.53 15.41 4.58
CA ARG A 104 2.88 16.00 4.66
C ARG A 104 3.80 15.42 3.57
N PRO A 105 4.52 16.27 2.80
CA PRO A 105 5.50 15.81 1.82
C PRO A 105 6.76 15.25 2.49
N GLY A 106 7.52 14.44 1.75
CA GLY A 106 8.92 14.09 2.09
C GLY A 106 9.13 12.85 2.99
N GLY A 107 8.08 12.19 3.49
CA GLY A 107 8.21 11.03 4.39
C GLY A 107 8.23 9.64 3.73
N GLY A 108 7.99 9.56 2.41
CA GLY A 108 7.61 8.30 1.76
C GLY A 108 6.12 7.99 1.88
N GLY A 109 5.61 7.15 0.98
CA GLY A 109 4.18 6.77 0.94
C GLY A 109 3.72 6.03 2.20
N VAL A 110 4.56 5.13 2.73
CA VAL A 110 4.31 4.40 3.99
C VAL A 110 5.59 4.35 4.81
N VAL A 111 5.49 4.66 6.11
CA VAL A 111 6.57 4.47 7.10
C VAL A 111 6.03 3.66 8.27
N THR A 112 6.69 2.56 8.62
CA THR A 112 6.33 1.72 9.76
C THR A 112 7.56 0.99 10.29
N THR A 113 7.40 0.06 11.23
CA THR A 113 8.48 -0.76 11.75
C THR A 113 8.12 -2.25 11.71
N VAL A 114 9.12 -3.09 11.46
CA VAL A 114 9.07 -4.55 11.56
C VAL A 114 10.37 -5.02 12.19
N ASP A 115 10.29 -5.85 13.24
CA ASP A 115 11.47 -6.31 14.01
C ASP A 115 12.39 -5.16 14.46
N GLY A 116 11.79 -4.04 14.87
CA GLY A 116 12.51 -2.83 15.28
C GLY A 116 13.16 -2.03 14.14
N ARG A 117 13.14 -2.54 12.90
CA ARG A 117 13.68 -1.86 11.72
C ARG A 117 12.62 -0.99 11.07
N ARG A 118 13.01 0.21 10.63
CA ARG A 118 12.10 1.12 9.93
C ARG A 118 11.93 0.68 8.47
N VAL A 119 10.68 0.50 8.06
CA VAL A 119 10.28 0.24 6.67
C VAL A 119 9.79 1.53 6.06
N ILE A 120 10.35 1.92 4.92
CA ILE A 120 9.95 3.11 4.16
C ILE A 120 9.59 2.68 2.74
N ALA A 121 8.33 2.89 2.34
CA ALA A 121 7.84 2.49 1.03
C ALA A 121 7.39 3.69 0.20
N GLN A 122 7.86 3.74 -1.04
CA GLN A 122 7.30 4.60 -2.09
C GLN A 122 6.25 3.80 -2.86
N CYS A 123 5.03 4.31 -2.88
CA CYS A 123 3.87 3.64 -3.45
C CYS A 123 3.41 4.37 -4.69
N GLU A 124 3.31 3.67 -5.81
CA GLU A 124 2.84 4.23 -7.07
C GLU A 124 1.60 3.47 -7.55
N ARG A 125 0.66 4.21 -8.15
CA ARG A 125 -0.54 3.67 -8.82
C ARG A 125 -0.16 2.72 -9.92
N GLY A 126 -1.17 2.06 -10.43
CA GLY A 126 -1.04 1.33 -11.68
C GLY A 126 -2.36 0.85 -12.25
N PRO A 127 -2.37 0.54 -13.55
CA PRO A 127 -3.51 -0.09 -14.17
C PRO A 127 -3.65 -1.53 -13.67
N LEU A 128 -4.88 -2.01 -13.54
CA LEU A 128 -5.19 -3.43 -13.27
C LEU A 128 -5.58 -4.19 -14.55
N VAL A 129 -5.86 -3.44 -15.61
CA VAL A 129 -6.13 -3.95 -16.95
C VAL A 129 -5.07 -3.40 -17.89
N ARG A 130 -4.74 -4.15 -18.94
CA ARG A 130 -3.74 -3.71 -19.91
C ARG A 130 -4.11 -2.34 -20.49
N LYS A 131 -3.16 -1.40 -20.50
CA LYS A 131 -3.32 -0.10 -21.15
C LYS A 131 -2.33 0.10 -22.30
N PRO A 132 -2.74 0.76 -23.40
CA PRO A 132 -1.81 1.23 -24.43
C PRO A 132 -0.70 2.10 -23.82
N GLY A 133 0.50 2.01 -24.39
CA GLY A 133 1.67 2.78 -23.94
C GLY A 133 2.45 2.16 -22.76
N GLY A 134 1.94 1.11 -22.11
CA GLY A 134 2.67 0.37 -21.06
C GLY A 134 3.17 1.24 -19.91
N PRO A 135 2.28 2.00 -19.23
CA PRO A 135 2.68 2.95 -18.18
C PRO A 135 3.40 2.28 -17.00
N GLU A 136 3.23 0.97 -16.79
CA GLU A 136 3.83 0.18 -15.71
C GLU A 136 5.36 0.34 -15.63
N TYR A 137 6.04 0.44 -16.78
CA TYR A 137 7.48 0.67 -16.81
C TYR A 137 7.85 2.02 -16.16
N ALA A 138 7.16 3.08 -16.57
CA ALA A 138 7.40 4.43 -16.07
C ALA A 138 7.04 4.54 -14.58
N LEU A 139 5.91 3.93 -14.18
CA LEU A 139 5.44 3.93 -12.80
C LEU A 139 6.42 3.19 -11.86
N LEU A 140 6.88 2.01 -12.24
CA LEU A 140 7.87 1.29 -11.42
C LEU A 140 9.23 2.01 -11.40
N THR A 141 9.62 2.66 -12.50
CA THR A 141 10.82 3.50 -12.55
C THR A 141 10.71 4.69 -11.60
N ALA A 142 9.55 5.35 -11.56
CA ALA A 142 9.27 6.46 -10.65
C ALA A 142 9.33 6.01 -9.19
N ALA A 143 8.68 4.89 -8.83
CA ALA A 143 8.70 4.35 -7.47
C ALA A 143 10.14 4.01 -7.01
N LEU A 144 10.96 3.40 -7.89
CA LEU A 144 12.37 3.15 -7.60
C LEU A 144 13.19 4.44 -7.47
N GLY A 145 13.01 5.39 -8.40
CA GLY A 145 13.71 6.67 -8.37
C GLY A 145 13.40 7.47 -7.11
N GLN A 146 12.13 7.50 -6.68
CA GLN A 146 11.73 8.12 -5.42
C GLN A 146 12.30 7.38 -4.22
N ALA A 147 12.35 6.04 -4.26
CA ALA A 147 12.90 5.23 -3.17
C ALA A 147 14.40 5.48 -2.98
N LEU A 148 15.14 5.74 -4.06
CA LEU A 148 16.55 6.14 -4.01
C LEU A 148 16.80 7.47 -3.29
N LEU A 149 15.81 8.36 -3.22
CA LEU A 149 15.95 9.73 -2.69
C LEU A 149 15.52 9.87 -1.24
N VAL A 150 15.09 8.78 -0.61
CA VAL A 150 14.69 8.77 0.80
C VAL A 150 15.92 8.84 1.69
N ASP A 151 15.84 9.62 2.76
CA ASP A 151 16.86 9.64 3.80
C ASP A 151 16.75 8.37 4.68
N VAL A 152 17.82 7.59 4.72
CA VAL A 152 17.85 6.24 5.29
C VAL A 152 19.00 6.06 6.27
N SER A 153 18.72 5.31 7.34
CA SER A 153 19.73 4.71 8.21
C SER A 153 20.16 3.34 7.65
N ALA A 154 21.31 2.83 8.09
CA ALA A 154 21.89 1.59 7.57
C ALA A 154 20.95 0.36 7.68
N ASP A 155 20.11 0.31 8.71
CA ASP A 155 19.22 -0.82 8.97
C ASP A 155 17.82 -0.66 8.34
N ASP A 156 17.54 0.48 7.70
CA ASP A 156 16.24 0.74 7.11
C ASP A 156 15.94 -0.22 5.94
N ILE A 157 14.66 -0.51 5.78
CA ILE A 157 14.14 -1.32 4.69
C ILE A 157 13.42 -0.39 3.72
N VAL A 158 14.03 -0.17 2.56
CA VAL A 158 13.46 0.67 1.50
C VAL A 158 12.68 -0.18 0.50
N VAL A 159 11.48 0.28 0.15
CA VAL A 159 10.55 -0.45 -0.71
C VAL A 159 10.03 0.45 -1.82
N ALA A 160 10.01 -0.05 -3.05
CA ALA A 160 9.19 0.47 -4.15
C ALA A 160 7.97 -0.45 -4.33
N ALA A 161 6.77 0.06 -4.14
CA ALA A 161 5.53 -0.69 -4.14
C ALA A 161 4.62 -0.28 -5.29
N VAL A 162 4.12 -1.27 -6.02
CA VAL A 162 3.21 -1.11 -7.18
C VAL A 162 2.11 -2.19 -7.15
N PRO A 163 1.03 -2.05 -7.92
CA PRO A 163 -0.01 -3.08 -8.00
C PRO A 163 0.53 -4.43 -8.47
N ASP A 164 -0.04 -5.50 -7.93
CA ASP A 164 0.26 -6.86 -8.36
C ASP A 164 -0.50 -7.24 -9.64
N THR A 165 0.12 -7.02 -10.79
CA THR A 165 -0.41 -7.41 -12.10
C THR A 165 0.62 -8.21 -12.90
N PRO A 166 0.22 -8.98 -13.92
CA PRO A 166 1.16 -9.75 -14.74
C PRO A 166 2.29 -8.90 -15.35
N VAL A 167 2.02 -7.65 -15.71
CA VAL A 167 3.02 -6.74 -16.28
C VAL A 167 4.02 -6.27 -15.21
N PHE A 168 3.53 -5.85 -14.03
CA PHE A 168 4.41 -5.48 -12.93
C PHE A 168 5.21 -6.67 -12.39
N ARG A 169 4.63 -7.88 -12.34
CA ARG A 169 5.34 -9.13 -11.98
C ARG A 169 6.56 -9.35 -12.86
N LYS A 170 6.38 -9.28 -14.19
CA LYS A 170 7.48 -9.44 -15.16
C LYS A 170 8.60 -8.43 -14.94
N PHE A 171 8.24 -7.16 -14.71
CA PHE A 171 9.24 -6.14 -14.41
C PHE A 171 9.92 -6.38 -13.05
N ALA A 172 9.16 -6.68 -12.00
CA ALA A 172 9.70 -6.93 -10.67
C ALA A 172 10.66 -8.13 -10.64
N GLU A 173 10.30 -9.24 -11.26
CA GLU A 173 11.16 -10.43 -11.41
C GLU A 173 12.49 -10.07 -12.08
N THR A 174 12.41 -9.40 -13.24
CA THR A 174 13.59 -8.99 -13.99
C THR A 174 14.45 -8.00 -13.19
N TRP A 175 13.82 -6.99 -12.55
CA TRP A 175 14.52 -5.86 -11.98
C TRP A 175 15.12 -6.17 -10.60
N ARG A 176 14.52 -7.09 -9.83
CA ARG A 176 15.11 -7.60 -8.58
C ARG A 176 16.49 -8.24 -8.80
N SER A 177 16.76 -8.79 -9.98
CA SER A 177 18.08 -9.35 -10.33
C SER A 177 19.08 -8.30 -10.84
N ARG A 178 18.66 -7.07 -11.18
CA ARG A 178 19.55 -6.07 -11.78
C ARG A 178 20.62 -5.62 -10.78
N PRO A 179 21.91 -5.56 -11.18
CA PRO A 179 23.00 -5.26 -10.25
C PRO A 179 22.84 -3.97 -9.46
N LEU A 180 22.39 -2.88 -10.10
CA LEU A 180 22.20 -1.59 -9.42
C LEU A 180 21.00 -1.59 -8.46
N VAL A 181 19.91 -2.27 -8.81
CA VAL A 181 18.74 -2.42 -7.92
C VAL A 181 19.14 -3.21 -6.68
N ARG A 182 19.88 -4.32 -6.85
CA ARG A 182 20.39 -5.13 -5.74
C ARG A 182 21.36 -4.33 -4.86
N ARG A 183 22.27 -3.58 -5.47
CA ARG A 183 23.26 -2.78 -4.74
C ARG A 183 22.62 -1.63 -3.96
N ALA A 184 21.55 -1.04 -4.48
CA ALA A 184 20.78 -0.03 -3.77
C ALA A 184 19.99 -0.59 -2.57
N GLY A 185 19.83 -1.92 -2.46
CA GLY A 185 19.10 -2.55 -1.37
C GLY A 185 17.59 -2.33 -1.40
N ILE A 186 17.04 -1.75 -2.46
CA ILE A 186 15.61 -1.42 -2.58
C ILE A 186 14.83 -2.67 -2.95
N ARG A 187 13.80 -2.97 -2.16
CA ARG A 187 12.89 -4.10 -2.41
C ARG A 187 11.77 -3.65 -3.34
N ILE A 188 11.36 -4.52 -4.26
CA ILE A 188 10.20 -4.27 -5.12
C ILE A 188 9.02 -5.08 -4.59
N ALA A 189 8.00 -4.42 -4.07
CA ALA A 189 6.79 -5.03 -3.55
C ALA A 189 5.64 -4.96 -4.58
N LEU A 190 4.92 -6.07 -4.71
CA LEU A 190 3.70 -6.16 -5.52
C LEU A 190 2.50 -6.26 -4.58
N VAL A 191 1.60 -5.30 -4.66
CA VAL A 191 0.45 -5.17 -3.76
C VAL A 191 -0.83 -5.58 -4.50
N ALA A 192 -1.42 -6.69 -4.09
CA ALA A 192 -2.67 -7.17 -4.66
C ALA A 192 -3.87 -6.41 -4.09
N ARG A 193 -4.89 -6.19 -4.93
CA ARG A 193 -6.16 -5.62 -4.48
C ARG A 193 -6.87 -6.48 -3.43
N ALA A 194 -6.60 -7.77 -3.38
CA ALA A 194 -7.13 -8.65 -2.33
C ALA A 194 -6.42 -8.48 -0.97
N GLY A 195 -5.37 -7.65 -0.87
CA GLY A 195 -4.62 -7.40 0.37
C GLY A 195 -3.32 -8.21 0.49
N GLY A 196 -3.08 -9.20 -0.38
CA GLY A 196 -1.81 -9.92 -0.43
C GLY A 196 -0.66 -9.04 -0.92
N VAL A 197 0.55 -9.24 -0.39
CA VAL A 197 1.76 -8.56 -0.84
C VAL A 197 2.88 -9.57 -1.09
N SER A 198 3.62 -9.41 -2.19
CA SER A 198 4.78 -10.25 -2.52
C SER A 198 6.03 -9.42 -2.80
N GLY A 199 7.21 -10.04 -2.65
CA GLY A 199 8.50 -9.36 -2.86
C GLY A 199 9.04 -8.59 -1.66
N LEU A 200 8.36 -8.69 -0.51
CA LEU A 200 8.81 -8.20 0.78
C LEU A 200 9.36 -9.38 1.60
N ALA A 201 10.69 -9.46 1.73
CA ALA A 201 11.34 -10.36 2.68
C ALA A 201 11.63 -9.58 3.98
N LEU A 202 10.56 -9.21 4.70
CA LEU A 202 10.60 -8.40 5.92
C LEU A 202 11.10 -9.22 7.11
#